data_AF-A0A970Z8W7-F1
#
_entry.id   AF-A0A970Z8W7-F1
#
_cell.length_a   1.000
_cell.length_b   1.000
_cell.length_c   1.000
_cell.angle_alpha   90.00
_cell.angle_beta   90.00
_cell.angle_gamma   90.00
#
_symmetry.space_group_name_H-M   'P 1'
#
loop_
_entity.id
_entity.type
_entity.pdbx_description
1 polymer ?
#
loop_
_entity_poly.entity_id
_entity_poly.type
_entity_poly.pdbx_seq_one_letter_code
_entity_poly.pdbx_strand_id
1 'polypeptide(L)' 'MLVDLNTADAQALQRIRGVGPALAEAILAHRAENGPFSSVDELVQVKGIGAASLEKMRPHCYVGDGGAED' A
#
# COMPACT_ATOMS: atom_id res chain seq x y z
N MET A 1 2.26 -6.57 -13.17
CA MET A 1 1.51 -7.25 -12.10
C MET A 1 1.14 -6.20 -11.07
N LEU A 2 -0.11 -6.13 -10.65
CA LEU A 2 -0.59 -5.17 -9.65
C LEU A 2 -0.58 -5.84 -8.26
N VAL A 3 -0.29 -5.06 -7.23
CA VAL A 3 -0.23 -5.49 -5.83
C VAL A 3 -1.42 -4.90 -5.06
N ASP A 4 -2.17 -5.73 -4.36
CA ASP A 4 -3.26 -5.26 -3.49
C ASP A 4 -2.70 -4.76 -2.16
N LEU A 5 -2.98 -3.50 -1.80
CA LEU A 5 -2.48 -2.89 -0.57
C LEU A 5 -3.04 -3.55 0.70
N ASN A 6 -4.26 -4.08 0.64
CA ASN A 6 -4.94 -4.61 1.82
C ASN A 6 -4.56 -6.06 2.13
N THR A 7 -4.17 -6.84 1.12
CA THR A 7 -3.87 -8.27 1.28
C THR A 7 -2.39 -8.61 1.09
N ALA A 8 -1.59 -7.73 0.48
CA ALA A 8 -0.17 -7.99 0.27
C ALA A 8 0.65 -8.05 1.58
N ASP A 9 1.60 -8.98 1.61
CA ASP A 9 2.67 -9.05 2.59
C ASP A 9 3.85 -8.15 2.22
N ALA A 10 4.80 -7.99 3.14
CA ALA A 10 5.97 -7.12 2.99
C ALA A 10 6.77 -7.38 1.70
N GLN A 11 6.96 -8.66 1.31
CA GLN A 11 7.68 -8.98 0.07
C GLN A 11 6.88 -8.62 -1.19
N ALA A 12 5.55 -8.75 -1.16
CA ALA A 12 4.71 -8.39 -2.29
C ALA A 12 4.66 -6.86 -2.45
N LEU A 13 4.56 -6.11 -1.34
CA LEU A 13 4.63 -4.64 -1.34
C LEU A 13 5.96 -4.13 -1.91
N GLN A 14 7.08 -4.80 -1.64
CA GLN A 14 8.38 -4.47 -2.22
C GLN A 14 8.47 -4.64 -3.75
N ARG A 15 7.48 -5.27 -4.39
CA ARG A 15 7.38 -5.32 -5.86
C ARG A 15 6.85 -4.01 -6.46
N ILE A 16 6.25 -3.15 -5.63
CA ILE A 16 5.79 -1.82 -6.04
C ILE A 16 7.02 -0.94 -6.25
N ARG A 17 7.13 -0.32 -7.42
CA ARG A 17 8.27 0.54 -7.75
C ARG A 17 8.37 1.70 -6.74
N GLY A 18 9.52 1.80 -6.08
CA GLY A 18 9.79 2.83 -5.08
C GLY A 18 9.42 2.42 -3.65
N VAL A 19 8.91 1.21 -3.42
CA VAL A 19 8.69 0.64 -2.09
C VAL A 19 9.88 -0.27 -1.74
N GLY A 20 10.72 0.19 -0.82
CA GLY A 20 11.75 -0.64 -0.19
C GLY A 20 11.23 -1.33 1.09
N PRO A 21 12.08 -2.13 1.77
CA PRO A 21 11.68 -2.86 2.98
C PRO A 21 11.12 -1.95 4.08
N ALA A 22 11.74 -0.78 4.31
CA ALA A 22 11.26 0.17 5.31
C ALA A 22 9.86 0.74 5.00
N LEU A 23 9.56 1.00 3.72
CA LEU A 23 8.24 1.48 3.30
C LEU A 23 7.20 0.37 3.33
N ALA A 24 7.57 -0.87 2.99
CA ALA A 24 6.67 -2.01 3.08
C ALA A 24 6.21 -2.23 4.53
N GLU A 25 7.14 -2.21 5.49
CA GLU A 25 6.80 -2.29 6.91
C GLU A 25 5.92 -1.12 7.37
N ALA A 26 6.19 0.10 6.90
CA ALA A 26 5.37 1.27 7.23
C ALA A 26 3.94 1.16 6.69
N ILE A 27 3.75 0.60 5.50
CA ILE A 27 2.42 0.34 4.93
C ILE A 27 1.67 -0.71 5.77
N LEU A 28 2.34 -1.79 6.15
CA LEU A 28 1.74 -2.84 6.99
C LEU A 28 1.35 -2.32 8.38
N ALA A 29 2.22 -1.53 9.01
CA ALA A 29 1.95 -0.90 10.29
C ALA A 29 0.76 0.06 10.19
N HIS A 30 0.75 0.93 9.18
CA HIS A 30 -0.37 1.83 8.95
C HIS A 30 -1.70 1.08 8.78
N ARG A 31 -1.70 -0.01 7.99
CA ARG A 31 -2.88 -0.88 7.81
C ARG A 31 -3.35 -1.51 9.13
N ALA A 32 -2.43 -1.95 9.97
CA ALA A 32 -2.75 -2.56 11.26
C ALA A 32 -3.30 -1.55 12.28
N GLU A 33 -2.81 -0.31 12.24
CA GLU A 33 -3.18 0.75 13.19
C GLU A 33 -4.43 1.54 12.77
N ASN A 34 -4.60 1.79 11.47
CA ASN A 34 -5.65 2.66 10.93
C ASN A 34 -6.77 1.90 10.21
N GLY A 35 -6.56 0.60 9.96
CA GLY A 35 -7.47 -0.23 9.17
C GLY A 35 -7.07 -0.31 7.69
N PRO A 36 -7.91 -0.97 6.86
CA PRO A 36 -7.65 -1.14 5.44
C PRO A 36 -7.65 0.20 4.70
N PHE A 37 -6.83 0.30 3.65
CA PHE A 37 -6.87 1.41 2.72
C PHE A 37 -8.18 1.34 1.93
N SER A 38 -8.89 2.46 1.85
CA SER A 38 -10.07 2.67 1.01
C SER A 38 -9.70 3.13 -0.41
N SER A 39 -8.50 3.67 -0.59
CA SER A 39 -7.98 4.11 -1.89
C SER A 39 -6.46 4.13 -1.91
N VAL A 40 -5.87 3.99 -3.10
CA VAL A 40 -4.40 4.07 -3.28
C VAL A 40 -3.84 5.42 -2.82
N ASP A 41 -4.64 6.48 -2.94
CA ASP A 41 -4.32 7.83 -2.47
C ASP A 41 -3.99 7.91 -0.98
N GLU A 42 -4.56 7.04 -0.15
CA GLU A 42 -4.31 7.03 1.30
C GLU A 42 -2.89 6.60 1.66
N LEU A 43 -2.12 6.05 0.72
CA LEU A 43 -0.69 5.79 0.93
C LEU A 43 0.09 7.05 1.33
N VAL A 44 -0.37 8.26 1.00
CA VAL A 44 0.28 9.51 1.46
C VAL A 44 0.19 9.73 2.97
N GLN A 45 -0.70 9.02 3.67
CA GLN A 45 -0.79 9.03 5.12
C GLN A 45 0.31 8.16 5.77
N VAL A 46 0.93 7.27 4.99
CA VAL A 46 2.06 6.45 5.46
C VAL A 46 3.32 7.31 5.52
N LYS A 47 3.93 7.37 6.70
CA LYS A 47 5.17 8.12 6.90
C LYS A 47 6.26 7.69 5.92
N GLY A 48 6.79 8.65 5.16
CA GLY A 48 7.82 8.42 4.14
C GLY A 48 7.29 8.28 2.72
N ILE A 49 5.97 8.25 2.52
CA ILE A 49 5.34 8.31 1.20
C ILE A 49 4.82 9.72 0.96
N GLY A 50 5.47 10.46 0.07
CA GLY A 50 4.98 11.75 -0.43
C GLY A 50 4.30 11.62 -1.79
N ALA A 51 3.70 12.72 -2.27
CA ALA A 51 3.01 12.78 -3.56
C ALA A 51 3.84 12.23 -4.73
N ALA A 52 5.12 12.62 -4.83
CA ALA A 52 6.02 12.15 -5.89
C ALA A 52 6.32 10.64 -5.84
N SER A 53 6.24 10.04 -4.64
CA SER A 53 6.36 8.59 -4.47
C SER A 53 5.06 7.90 -4.87
N LEU A 54 3.91 8.43 -4.43
CA LEU A 54 2.59 7.93 -4.77
C LEU A 54 2.39 7.83 -6.29
N GLU A 55 2.76 8.87 -7.05
CA GLU A 55 2.63 8.88 -8.51
C GLU A 55 3.36 7.71 -9.18
N LYS A 56 4.51 7.30 -8.63
CA LYS A 56 5.28 6.15 -9.13
C LYS A 56 4.69 4.81 -8.70
N MET A 57 3.96 4.77 -7.58
CA MET A 57 3.38 3.56 -7.00
C MET A 57 2.03 3.21 -7.64
N ARG A 58 1.19 4.21 -7.94
CA ARG A 58 -0.15 4.08 -8.54
C ARG A 58 -0.28 3.04 -9.66
N PRO A 59 0.61 2.97 -10.68
CA PRO A 59 0.47 1.98 -11.74
C PRO A 59 0.84 0.54 -11.34
N HIS A 60 1.27 0.32 -10.10
CA HIS A 60 1.76 -0.97 -9.61
C HIS A 60 0.95 -1.52 -8.43
N CYS A 61 -0.02 -0.77 -7.91
CA CYS A 61 -0.87 -1.21 -6.83
C CYS A 61 -2.34 -0.83 -7.05
N TYR A 62 -3.19 -1.49 -6.28
CA TYR A 62 -4.63 -1.21 -6.23
C TYR A 62 -5.12 -1.50 -4.82
N VAL A 63 -6.32 -1.04 -4.53
CA VAL A 63 -7.07 -1.44 -3.34
C VAL A 63 -8.10 -2.46 -3.81
N GLY A 64 -7.98 -3.70 -3.38
CA GLY A 64 -9.07 -4.66 -3.50
C GLY A 64 -10.24 -4.17 -2.66
N ASP A 65 -11.46 -4.33 -3.18
CA ASP A 65 -12.68 -4.23 -2.37
C ASP A 65 -12.49 -5.26 -1.25
N GLY A 66 -12.11 -4.79 -0.05
CA GLY A 66 -11.75 -5.67 1.04
C GLY A 66 -12.93 -6.59 1.25
N GLY A 67 -12.73 -7.89 1.05
CA GLY A 67 -13.80 -8.88 1.14
C GLY A 67 -14.52 -8.78 2.47
N ALA A 68 -15.57 -7.96 2.51
CA ALA A 68 -16.83 -8.30 3.12
C ALA A 68 -17.54 -9.20 2.10
N GLU A 69 -17.02 -10.41 1.92
CA GLU A 69 -17.89 -11.53 1.60
C GLU A 69 -18.57 -11.88 2.93
N ASP A 70 -19.90 -11.79 2.95
CA ASP A 70 -20.83 -11.93 4.09
C ASP A 70 -20.41 -12.82 5.27
#